data_AF-A0A6G1YXV5-F1
#
_entry.id   AF-A0A6G1YXV5-F1
#
_cell.length_a   1.000
_cell.length_b   1.000
_cell.length_c   1.000
_cell.angle_alpha   90.00
_cell.angle_beta   90.00
_cell.angle_gamma   90.00
#
_symmetry.space_group_name_H-M   'P 1'
#
loop_
_entity.id
_entity.type
_entity.pdbx_description
1 polymer ?
#
loop_
_entity_poly.entity_id
_entity_poly.type
_entity_poly.pdbx_seq_one_letter_code
_entity_poly.pdbx_strand_id
1 'polypeptide(L)' 'MFIVKKLSKNGVWNAISLIDQNGSFRGEAKFDSKKEALDYLLEYKRRMKNQQQDLKVFSEPSK' A
#
# COMPACT_ATOMS: atom_id res chain seq x y z
N MET A 1 -1.43 3.89 13.00
CA MET A 1 -2.00 3.37 11.73
C MET A 1 -0.93 2.66 10.92
N PHE A 2 -1.32 1.86 9.94
CA PHE A 2 -0.41 1.19 9.01
C PHE A 2 -0.65 1.69 7.59
N ILE A 3 0.41 1.93 6.84
CA ILE A 3 0.34 2.46 5.48
C ILE A 3 1.17 1.61 4.52
N VAL A 4 0.65 1.39 3.33
CA VAL A 4 1.39 0.72 2.26
C VAL A 4 2.10 1.77 1.42
N LYS A 5 3.42 1.63 1.27
CA LYS A 5 4.24 2.54 0.45
C LYS A 5 5.00 1.77 -0.62
N LYS A 6 5.29 2.45 -1.72
CA LYS A 6 6.14 2.01 -2.82
C LYS A 6 7.44 2.83 -2.84
N LEU A 7 8.56 2.17 -3.09
CA LEU A 7 9.81 2.85 -3.40
C LEU A 7 9.77 3.41 -4.82
N SER A 8 9.88 4.72 -4.93
CA SER A 8 10.02 5.42 -6.21
C SER A 8 11.47 5.33 -6.71
N LYS A 9 11.68 5.60 -8.00
CA LYS A 9 13.02 5.56 -8.64
C LYS A 9 14.05 6.48 -7.99
N ASN A 10 13.60 7.51 -7.28
CA ASN A 10 14.42 8.45 -6.52
C ASN A 10 14.77 7.97 -5.10
N GLY A 11 14.44 6.72 -4.73
CA GLY A 11 14.72 6.17 -3.40
C GLY A 11 13.73 6.61 -2.32
N VAL A 12 12.67 7.33 -2.66
CA VAL A 12 11.67 7.81 -1.70
C VAL A 12 10.48 6.84 -1.60
N TRP A 13 10.07 6.51 -0.38
CA TRP A 13 8.86 5.74 -0.11
C TRP A 13 7.62 6.61 -0.14
N ASN A 14 6.74 6.37 -1.11
CA ASN A 14 5.49 7.12 -1.28
C ASN A 14 4.29 6.22 -1.01
N ALA A 15 3.25 6.76 -0.36
CA ALA A 15 2.00 6.04 -0.14
C ALA A 15 1.38 5.60 -1.47
N ILE A 16 0.91 4.36 -1.53
CA ILE A 16 0.13 3.90 -2.67
C ILE A 16 -1.35 4.21 -2.47
N SER A 17 -2.05 4.29 -3.58
CA SER A 17 -3.49 4.42 -3.62
C SER A 17 -4.19 3.18 -3.06
N LEU A 18 -5.24 3.40 -2.27
CA LEU A 18 -6.27 2.42 -1.95
C LEU A 18 -7.19 2.27 -3.17
N ILE A 19 -7.24 1.08 -3.73
CA ILE A 19 -8.07 0.71 -4.87
C ILE A 19 -9.06 -0.33 -4.37
N ASP A 20 -10.35 -0.01 -4.42
CA ASP A 20 -11.39 -0.95 -4.01
C ASP A 20 -11.59 -2.08 -5.04
N GLN A 21 -12.49 -3.02 -4.77
CA GLN A 21 -12.79 -4.14 -5.66
C GLN A 21 -13.32 -3.71 -7.03
N ASN A 22 -13.90 -2.52 -7.12
CA ASN A 22 -14.45 -1.97 -8.35
C ASN A 22 -13.40 -1.18 -9.15
N GLY A 23 -12.14 -1.15 -8.67
CA GLY A 23 -11.07 -0.36 -9.28
C GLY A 23 -11.15 1.13 -8.94
N SER A 24 -12.03 1.54 -8.01
CA SER A 24 -12.19 2.95 -7.65
C SER A 24 -11.16 3.38 -6.62
N PHE A 25 -10.63 4.59 -6.79
CA PHE A 25 -9.70 5.21 -5.86
C PHE A 25 -10.44 5.67 -4.59
N ARG A 26 -9.90 5.29 -3.41
CA ARG A 26 -10.48 5.62 -2.10
C ARG A 26 -9.58 6.46 -1.21
N GLY A 27 -8.41 6.87 -1.69
CA GLY A 27 -7.41 7.61 -0.91
C GLY A 27 -6.09 6.86 -0.80
N GLU A 28 -5.34 7.12 0.25
CA GLU A 28 -4.11 6.38 0.56
C GLU A 28 -4.43 5.02 1.18
N ALA A 29 -3.61 4.02 0.90
CA ALA A 29 -3.71 2.68 1.48
C ALA A 29 -3.28 2.66 2.97
N LYS A 30 -4.12 3.27 3.81
CA LYS A 30 -3.98 3.37 5.26
C LYS A 30 -5.01 2.47 5.95
N PHE A 31 -4.58 1.77 6.98
CA PHE A 31 -5.36 0.78 7.71
C PHE A 31 -5.09 0.89 9.21
N ASP A 32 -6.06 0.50 10.03
CA ASP A 32 -5.92 0.51 11.48
C ASP A 32 -5.05 -0.65 11.98
N SER A 33 -5.10 -1.81 11.31
CA SER A 33 -4.30 -2.97 11.66
C SER A 33 -3.19 -3.30 10.65
N LYS A 34 -2.09 -3.87 11.16
CA LYS A 34 -0.99 -4.40 10.33
C LYS A 34 -1.48 -5.50 9.40
N LYS A 35 -2.42 -6.32 9.88
CA LYS A 35 -2.98 -7.44 9.13
C LYS A 35 -3.71 -6.95 7.89
N GLU A 36 -4.59 -5.96 8.01
CA GLU A 36 -5.30 -5.37 6.87
C GLU A 36 -4.34 -4.76 5.84
N ALA A 37 -3.31 -4.04 6.30
CA ALA A 37 -2.31 -3.48 5.40
C ALA A 37 -1.51 -4.54 4.63
N LEU A 38 -1.19 -5.66 5.29
CA LEU A 38 -0.50 -6.80 4.65
C LEU A 38 -1.42 -7.54 3.68
N ASP A 39 -2.67 -7.80 4.07
CA ASP A 39 -3.68 -8.43 3.22
C ASP A 39 -3.90 -7.59 1.95
N TYR A 40 -4.05 -6.27 2.10
CA TYR A 40 -4.15 -5.35 0.96
C TYR A 40 -2.89 -5.34 0.09
N LEU A 41 -1.69 -5.34 0.69
CA LEU A 41 -0.43 -5.40 -0.05
C LEU A 41 -0.34 -6.66 -0.93
N LEU A 42 -0.77 -7.81 -0.41
CA LEU A 42 -0.79 -9.07 -1.16
C LEU A 42 -1.76 -8.99 -2.34
N GLU A 43 -2.98 -8.49 -2.11
CA GLU A 43 -3.96 -8.26 -3.17
C GLU A 43 -3.43 -7.31 -4.25
N TYR A 44 -2.87 -6.17 -3.83
CA TYR A 44 -2.33 -5.16 -4.74
C TYR A 44 -1.21 -5.74 -5.63
N LYS A 45 -0.31 -6.54 -5.07
CA LYS A 45 0.74 -7.24 -5.82
C LYS A 45 0.16 -8.19 -6.87
N ARG A 46 -0.90 -8.93 -6.54
CA ARG A 46 -1.58 -9.83 -7.48
C ARG A 46 -2.22 -9.06 -8.64
N ARG A 47 -2.91 -7.94 -8.34
CA ARG A 47 -3.60 -7.13 -9.35
C ARG A 47 -2.64 -6.45 -10.33
N MET A 48 -1.55 -5.88 -9.81
CA MET A 48 -0.62 -5.08 -10.63
C MET A 48 0.29 -5.90 -11.54
N LYS A 49 0.25 -7.25 -11.47
CA LYS A 49 1.06 -8.22 -12.26
C LYS A 49 2.58 -7.93 -12.30
N ASN A 50 3.06 -6.96 -11.53
CA ASN A 50 4.43 -6.46 -11.53
C ASN A 50 5.13 -6.95 -10.26
N GLN A 51 5.94 -7.98 -10.41
CA GLN A 51 6.67 -8.63 -9.31
C GLN A 51 7.84 -7.78 -8.78
N GLN A 52 8.26 -6.72 -9.49
CA GLN A 52 9.41 -5.88 -9.13
C GLN A 52 9.04 -4.51 -8.52
N GLN A 53 7.91 -4.41 -7.82
CA GLN A 53 7.66 -3.21 -7.01
C GLN A 53 8.14 -3.44 -5.58
N ASP A 54 9.12 -2.66 -5.17
CA ASP A 54 9.51 -2.49 -3.76
C ASP A 54 8.34 -1.86 -3.00
N LEU A 55 7.45 -2.72 -2.49
CA LEU A 55 6.27 -2.36 -1.71
C LEU A 55 6.42 -2.90 -0.29
N LYS A 56 6.19 -2.05 0.71
CA LYS A 56 6.28 -2.40 2.13
C LYS A 56 5.20 -1.72 2.96
N VAL A 57 4.85 -2.35 4.07
CA VAL A 57 3.98 -1.77 5.10
C VAL A 57 4.83 -1.02 6.10
N PHE A 58 4.44 0.21 6.42
CA PHE A 58 5.05 1.05 7.45
C PHE A 58 4.05 1.27 8.58
N SER A 59 4.56 1.34 9.81
CA SER A 59 3.78 1.79 10.96
C SER A 59 3.93 3.30 11.05
N GLU A 60 2.84 4.05 10.88
CA GLU A 60 2.84 5.50 11.10
C GLU A 60 2.24 5.82 12.47
N PRO A 61 2.89 6.69 13.26
CA PRO A 61 2.27 7.23 14.46
C PRO A 61 1.02 8.00 14.03
N SER A 62 -0.13 7.66 14.62
CA SER A 62 -1.33 8.48 14.50
C SER A 62 -1.00 9.81 15.20
N LYS A 63 -0.76 10.85 14.42
CA LYS A 63 -0.58 12.22 14.94
C LYS A 63 -1.87 12.74 15.55
#